data_AF-A0AAE3JG36-F1
#
_entry.id   AF-A0AAE3JG36-F1
#
_cell.length_a   1.000
_cell.length_b   1.000
_cell.length_c   1.000
_cell.angle_alpha   90.00
_cell.angle_beta   90.00
_cell.angle_gamma   90.00
#
_symmetry.space_group_name_H-M   'P 1'
#
loop_
_entity.id
_entity.type
_entity.pdbx_description
1 polymer ?
#
loop_
_entity_poly.entity_id
_entity_poly.type
_entity_poly.pdbx_seq_one_letter_code
_entity_poly.pdbx_strand_id
1 'polypeptide(L)'
;MIGIAIPILFLGNFVNGVATLSIVIPMIVGICAEQQRSVSKFIYPACVLAHIWPGFLPTGGNAAMYLQNNAILENLGGEGTWGFFTAMINKIPIEIIVIPFLLFVAMKMAPDLGNIPTKQAGAAADAQVADNKAKASSTSLSPS
;
A
#
# COMPACT_ATOMS: atom_id res chain seq x y z
N MET A 1 -8.16 9.57 -8.21
CA MET A 1 -7.08 8.56 -8.11
C MET A 1 -5.71 9.18 -8.01
N ILE A 2 -5.34 10.10 -8.91
CA ILE A 2 -4.01 10.77 -8.87
C ILE A 2 -3.69 11.35 -7.47
N GLY A 3 -4.65 12.00 -6.82
CA GLY A 3 -4.47 12.54 -5.46
C GLY A 3 -4.23 11.50 -4.35
N ILE A 4 -4.68 10.25 -4.51
CA ILE A 4 -4.47 9.16 -3.53
C ILE A 4 -3.22 8.34 -3.89
N ALA A 5 -2.88 8.27 -5.19
CA ALA A 5 -1.70 7.57 -5.68
C ALA A 5 -0.41 8.18 -5.13
N ILE A 6 -0.30 9.52 -5.08
CA ILE A 6 0.92 10.19 -4.60
C ILE A 6 1.26 9.79 -3.14
N PRO A 7 0.32 9.88 -2.17
CA PRO A 7 0.55 9.37 -0.82
C PRO A 7 0.95 7.89 -0.77
N ILE A 8 0.29 7.02 -1.55
CA ILE A 8 0.61 5.59 -1.59
C ILE A 8 2.05 5.36 -2.04
N LEU A 9 2.48 6.07 -3.09
CA LEU A 9 3.83 5.98 -3.63
C LEU A 9 4.83 6.47 -2.58
N PHE A 10 4.67 7.68 -2.05
CA PHE A 10 5.64 8.18 -1.07
C PHE A 10 5.72 7.31 0.18
N LEU A 11 4.58 6.87 0.73
CA LEU A 11 4.56 6.04 1.93
C LEU A 11 5.17 4.65 1.67
N GLY A 12 4.88 4.04 0.53
CA GLY A 12 5.42 2.73 0.14
C GLY A 12 6.95 2.67 -0.01
N ASN A 13 7.64 3.81 -0.11
CA ASN A 13 9.11 3.85 -0.09
C ASN A 13 9.71 3.65 1.31
N PHE A 14 8.95 3.98 2.37
CA PHE A 14 9.42 3.93 3.76
C PHE A 14 8.87 2.74 4.52
N VAL A 15 7.67 2.27 4.15
CA VAL A 15 6.98 1.14 4.76
C VAL A 15 6.64 0.06 3.74
N ASN A 16 6.45 -1.18 4.21
CA ASN A 16 6.05 -2.31 3.37
C ASN A 16 4.65 -2.08 2.74
N GLY A 17 4.37 -2.72 1.60
CA GLY A 17 3.09 -2.63 0.90
C GLY A 17 1.85 -2.97 1.75
N VAL A 18 1.95 -3.95 2.65
CA VAL A 18 0.84 -4.30 3.56
C VAL A 18 0.57 -3.18 4.57
N ALA A 19 1.64 -2.64 5.18
CA ALA A 19 1.53 -1.54 6.13
C ALA A 19 1.01 -0.26 5.46
N THR A 20 1.43 -0.02 4.21
CA THR A 20 0.92 1.08 3.37
C THR A 20 -0.58 0.94 3.16
N LEU A 21 -1.07 -0.26 2.85
CA LEU A 21 -2.51 -0.50 2.65
C LEU A 21 -3.32 -0.34 3.93
N SER A 22 -2.81 -0.78 5.08
CA SER A 22 -3.48 -0.57 6.37
C SER A 22 -3.74 0.92 6.67
N ILE A 23 -2.86 1.80 6.20
CA ILE A 23 -3.01 3.26 6.36
C ILE A 23 -3.94 3.84 5.29
N VAL A 24 -3.84 3.34 4.06
CA VAL A 24 -4.51 3.92 2.88
C VAL A 24 -5.96 3.47 2.75
N ILE A 25 -6.31 2.24 3.13
CA ILE A 25 -7.68 1.71 3.06
C ILE A 25 -8.71 2.60 3.77
N PRO A 26 -8.54 2.98 5.05
CA PRO A 26 -9.53 3.84 5.72
C PRO A 26 -9.62 5.23 5.07
N MET A 27 -8.50 5.78 4.59
CA MET A 27 -8.48 7.05 3.85
C MET A 27 -9.25 6.95 2.52
N ILE A 28 -9.10 5.86 1.75
CA ILE A 28 -9.87 5.62 0.52
C ILE A 28 -11.37 5.53 0.84
N VAL A 29 -11.75 4.80 1.89
CA VAL A 29 -13.15 4.66 2.30
C VAL A 29 -13.76 6.01 2.67
N GLY A 30 -13.05 6.84 3.45
CA GLY A 30 -13.49 8.19 3.80
C GLY A 30 -13.70 9.09 2.59
N ILE A 31 -12.72 9.15 1.68
CA ILE A 31 -12.81 9.96 0.45
C ILE A 31 -13.94 9.47 -0.46
N CYS A 32 -14.12 8.16 -0.60
CA CYS A 32 -15.18 7.58 -1.43
C CYS A 32 -16.58 7.86 -0.86
N ALA A 33 -16.72 7.92 0.47
CA ALA A 33 -17.97 8.28 1.14
C ALA A 33 -18.36 9.75 0.89
N GLU A 34 -17.37 10.67 0.88
CA GLU A 34 -17.61 12.08 0.56
C GLU A 34 -17.94 12.29 -0.92
N GLN A 35 -17.26 11.58 -1.82
CA GLN A 35 -17.43 11.75 -3.27
C GLN A 35 -18.55 10.88 -3.86
N GLN A 36 -19.23 10.05 -3.05
CA GLN A 36 -20.27 9.11 -3.50
C GLN A 36 -19.78 8.22 -4.67
N ARG A 37 -18.55 7.72 -4.57
CA ARG A 37 -17.96 6.81 -5.57
C ARG A 37 -17.73 5.43 -4.97
N SER A 38 -17.73 4.40 -5.81
CA SER A 38 -17.51 3.03 -5.35
C SER A 38 -16.07 2.81 -4.90
N VAL A 39 -15.92 2.33 -3.66
CA VAL A 39 -14.61 2.06 -3.03
C VAL A 39 -13.82 1.00 -3.78
N SER A 40 -14.51 -0.02 -4.29
CA SER A 40 -13.90 -1.17 -4.96
C SER A 40 -13.10 -0.80 -6.21
N LYS A 41 -13.47 0.29 -6.90
CA LYS A 41 -12.69 0.83 -8.03
C LYS A 41 -11.33 1.39 -7.63
N PHE A 42 -11.18 1.84 -6.38
CA PHE A 42 -9.98 2.51 -5.89
C PHE A 42 -9.07 1.59 -5.07
N ILE A 43 -9.63 0.60 -4.37
CA ILE A 43 -8.83 -0.33 -3.56
C ILE A 43 -7.91 -1.20 -4.43
N TYR A 44 -8.43 -1.77 -5.52
CA TYR A 44 -7.61 -2.65 -6.38
C TYR A 44 -6.36 -1.96 -6.94
N PRO A 45 -6.46 -0.79 -7.61
CA PRO A 45 -5.27 -0.10 -8.08
C PRO A 45 -4.39 0.42 -6.92
N ALA A 46 -4.96 0.75 -5.75
CA ALA A 46 -4.16 1.08 -4.57
C ALA A 46 -3.33 -0.10 -4.05
N CYS A 47 -3.90 -1.32 -4.03
CA CYS A 47 -3.19 -2.54 -3.67
C CYS A 47 -2.00 -2.82 -4.59
N VAL A 48 -2.20 -2.65 -5.89
CA VAL A 48 -1.15 -2.87 -6.89
C VAL A 48 -0.05 -1.80 -6.76
N LEU A 49 -0.42 -0.52 -6.63
CA LEU A 49 0.54 0.57 -6.41
C LEU A 49 1.37 0.36 -5.13
N ALA A 50 0.72 -0.07 -4.05
CA ALA A 50 1.39 -0.31 -2.77
C ALA A 50 2.41 -1.46 -2.81
N HIS A 51 2.29 -2.41 -3.75
CA HIS A 51 3.20 -3.57 -3.85
C HIS A 51 4.28 -3.42 -4.92
N ILE A 52 4.06 -2.62 -5.95
CA ILE A 52 5.04 -2.42 -7.03
C ILE A 52 6.13 -1.44 -6.58
N TRP A 53 5.72 -0.42 -5.84
CA TRP A 53 6.56 0.71 -5.46
C TRP A 53 7.61 0.47 -4.37
N PRO A 54 7.44 -0.46 -3.40
CA PRO A 54 8.46 -0.71 -2.39
C PRO A 54 9.84 -0.98 -3.02
N GLY A 55 10.82 -0.24 -2.54
CA GLY A 55 12.21 -0.33 -3.00
C GLY A 55 12.50 0.39 -4.31
N PHE A 56 11.59 1.26 -4.81
CA PHE A 56 11.92 2.18 -5.89
C PHE A 56 12.97 3.20 -5.45
N LEU A 57 12.69 3.97 -4.39
CA LEU A 57 13.73 4.75 -3.74
C LEU A 57 14.51 3.86 -2.77
N PRO A 58 15.86 3.95 -2.74
CA PRO A 58 16.69 3.25 -1.77
C PRO A 58 16.59 3.92 -0.39
N THR A 59 15.40 3.88 0.19
CA THR A 59 15.03 4.51 1.47
C THR A 59 14.39 3.49 2.41
N GLY A 60 14.29 3.84 3.70
CA GLY A 60 13.73 2.95 4.71
C GLY A 60 14.47 1.61 4.77
N GLY A 61 13.73 0.51 4.93
CA GLY A 61 14.31 -0.85 4.94
C GLY A 61 14.99 -1.26 3.63
N ASN A 62 14.68 -0.61 2.51
CA ASN A 62 15.25 -0.93 1.19
C ASN A 62 16.61 -0.25 0.94
N ALA A 63 17.02 0.69 1.79
CA ALA A 63 18.33 1.32 1.69
C ALA A 63 19.47 0.30 1.85
N ALA A 64 19.28 -0.77 2.65
CA ALA A 64 20.29 -1.81 2.85
C ALA A 64 20.24 -2.95 1.81
N MET A 65 19.32 -2.89 0.83
CA MET A 65 19.07 -3.96 -0.13
C MET A 65 20.30 -4.32 -0.96
N TYR A 66 21.12 -3.33 -1.34
CA TYR A 66 22.34 -3.55 -2.11
C TYR A 66 23.35 -4.42 -1.35
N LEU A 67 23.45 -4.24 -0.02
CA LEU A 67 24.37 -4.98 0.83
C LEU A 67 23.91 -6.43 1.01
N GLN A 68 22.60 -6.64 1.20
CA GLN A 68 22.00 -7.97 1.21
C GLN A 68 22.19 -8.70 -0.13
N ASN A 69 21.94 -8.03 -1.24
CA ASN A 69 22.11 -8.62 -2.57
C ASN A 69 23.58 -8.97 -2.86
N ASN A 70 24.54 -8.15 -2.43
CA ASN A 70 25.95 -8.46 -2.57
C ASN A 70 26.38 -9.65 -1.71
N ALA A 71 25.90 -9.72 -0.47
CA ALA A 71 26.15 -10.89 0.38
C ALA A 71 25.58 -12.17 -0.24
N ILE A 72 24.38 -12.12 -0.83
CA ILE A 72 23.80 -13.26 -1.56
C ILE A 72 24.66 -13.62 -2.78
N LEU A 73 25.10 -12.62 -3.55
CA LEU A 73 25.90 -12.84 -4.76
C LEU A 73 27.26 -13.48 -4.43
N GLU A 74 27.91 -13.02 -3.38
CA GLU A 74 29.19 -13.55 -2.89
C GLU A 74 29.03 -15.01 -2.44
N ASN A 75 27.97 -15.33 -1.69
CA ASN A 75 27.68 -16.71 -1.29
C ASN A 75 27.40 -17.64 -2.49
N LEU A 76 26.93 -17.10 -3.61
CA LEU A 76 26.68 -17.86 -4.84
C LEU A 76 27.86 -17.85 -5.82
N GLY A 77 28.99 -17.21 -5.46
CA GLY A 77 30.19 -17.11 -6.31
C GLY A 77 30.06 -16.17 -7.51
N GLY A 78 29.14 -15.20 -7.47
CA GLY A 78 28.92 -14.23 -8.55
C GLY A 78 29.85 -13.01 -8.45
N GLU A 79 30.33 -12.52 -9.60
CA GLU A 79 31.32 -11.42 -9.69
C GLU A 79 30.69 -10.00 -9.80
N GLY A 80 29.38 -9.86 -9.57
CA GLY A 80 28.66 -8.58 -9.68
C GLY A 80 28.60 -7.80 -8.36
N THR A 81 28.68 -6.46 -8.40
CA THR A 81 28.43 -5.60 -7.24
C THR A 81 27.23 -4.70 -7.47
N TRP A 82 26.26 -4.78 -6.58
CA TRP A 82 25.13 -3.86 -6.47
C TRP A 82 25.58 -2.60 -5.74
N GLY A 83 25.54 -1.47 -6.44
CA GLY A 83 25.62 -0.14 -5.82
C GLY A 83 24.28 0.32 -5.24
N PHE A 84 24.31 1.38 -4.45
CA PHE A 84 23.15 1.94 -3.72
C PHE A 84 21.92 2.22 -4.61
N PHE A 85 22.12 2.76 -5.82
CA PHE A 85 21.05 3.11 -6.76
C PHE A 85 20.75 2.03 -7.82
N THR A 86 21.44 0.89 -7.80
CA THR A 86 21.30 -0.15 -8.83
C THR A 86 19.86 -0.68 -8.89
N ALA A 87 19.25 -0.89 -7.73
CA ALA A 87 17.86 -1.33 -7.64
C ALA A 87 16.87 -0.29 -8.19
N MET A 88 17.13 0.99 -7.96
CA MET A 88 16.32 2.09 -8.49
C MET A 88 16.39 2.14 -10.01
N ILE A 89 17.61 2.13 -10.57
CA ILE A 89 17.84 2.15 -12.02
C ILE A 89 17.15 0.96 -12.70
N ASN A 90 17.24 -0.23 -12.08
CA ASN A 90 16.60 -1.44 -12.59
C ASN A 90 15.06 -1.38 -12.57
N LYS A 91 14.47 -0.67 -11.61
CA LYS A 91 13.00 -0.53 -11.49
C LYS A 91 12.41 0.57 -12.37
N ILE A 92 13.17 1.61 -12.74
CA ILE A 92 12.69 2.74 -13.56
C ILE A 92 11.91 2.31 -14.81
N PRO A 93 12.37 1.34 -15.64
CA PRO A 93 11.63 0.93 -16.84
C PRO A 93 10.25 0.33 -16.52
N ILE A 94 10.16 -0.46 -15.44
CA ILE A 94 8.92 -1.10 -14.99
C ILE A 94 7.94 -0.03 -14.51
N GLU A 95 8.43 0.92 -13.71
CA GLU A 95 7.65 2.02 -13.14
C GLU A 95 7.01 2.90 -14.22
N ILE A 96 7.78 3.23 -15.26
CA ILE A 96 7.30 4.06 -16.38
C ILE A 96 6.16 3.37 -17.15
N ILE A 97 6.14 2.04 -17.22
CA ILE A 97 5.10 1.28 -17.92
C ILE A 97 3.87 1.08 -17.02
N VAL A 98 4.11 0.72 -15.76
CA VAL A 98 3.06 0.34 -14.82
C VAL A 98 2.25 1.54 -14.34
N ILE A 99 2.88 2.70 -14.12
CA ILE A 99 2.18 3.90 -13.61
C ILE A 99 1.08 4.36 -14.59
N PRO A 100 1.36 4.58 -15.89
CA PRO A 100 0.32 4.93 -16.85
C PRO A 100 -0.72 3.82 -16.97
N PHE A 101 -0.30 2.55 -16.96
CA PHE A 101 -1.25 1.43 -17.05
C PHE A 101 -2.23 1.41 -15.87
N LEU A 102 -1.77 1.64 -14.65
CA LEU A 102 -2.63 1.71 -13.47
C LEU A 102 -3.55 2.92 -13.48
N LEU A 103 -3.03 4.08 -13.90
CA LEU A 103 -3.81 5.32 -13.92
C LEU A 103 -4.88 5.33 -15.03
N PHE A 104 -4.59 4.76 -16.20
CA PHE A 104 -5.48 4.84 -17.37
C PHE A 104 -6.27 3.56 -17.65
N VAL A 105 -5.71 2.37 -17.38
CA VAL A 105 -6.32 1.08 -17.73
C VAL A 105 -6.95 0.40 -16.52
N ALA A 106 -6.22 0.26 -15.41
CA ALA A 106 -6.73 -0.44 -14.23
C ALA A 106 -7.96 0.26 -13.64
N MET A 107 -8.05 1.59 -13.75
CA MET A 107 -9.24 2.36 -13.38
C MET A 107 -10.48 2.06 -14.22
N LYS A 108 -10.31 1.69 -15.50
CA LYS A 108 -11.41 1.29 -16.38
C LYS A 108 -11.80 -0.18 -16.21
N MET A 109 -10.84 -1.02 -15.84
CA MET A 109 -11.06 -2.46 -15.65
C MET A 109 -11.42 -2.84 -14.22
N ALA A 110 -11.20 -1.96 -13.23
CA ALA A 110 -11.49 -2.26 -11.85
C ALA A 110 -13.00 -2.53 -11.66
N PRO A 111 -13.37 -3.66 -11.04
CA PRO A 111 -14.76 -4.06 -10.91
C PRO A 111 -15.53 -3.03 -10.08
N ASP A 112 -16.61 -2.51 -10.67
CA ASP A 112 -17.56 -1.68 -9.95
C ASP A 112 -18.51 -2.58 -9.17
N LEU A 113 -18.19 -2.85 -7.92
CA LEU A 113 -19.07 -3.66 -7.07
C LEU A 113 -20.26 -2.85 -6.52
N GLY A 114 -20.47 -1.61 -6.95
CA GLY A 114 -21.59 -0.77 -6.49
C GLY A 114 -21.54 -0.45 -5.00
N ASN A 115 -20.44 -0.77 -4.31
CA ASN A 115 -20.24 -0.49 -2.90
C ASN A 115 -19.87 1.00 -2.73
N ILE A 116 -20.89 1.84 -2.86
CA ILE A 116 -20.82 3.27 -2.54
C ILE A 116 -21.06 3.36 -1.04
N PRO A 117 -20.03 3.64 -0.22
CA PRO A 117 -20.22 3.77 1.21
C PRO A 117 -21.13 4.98 1.49
N THR A 118 -22.36 4.72 1.90
CA THR A 118 -23.26 5.74 2.45
C THR A 118 -22.70 6.19 3.81
N LYS A 119 -22.73 7.49 4.13
CA LYS A 119 -22.22 8.04 5.41
C LYS A 119 -22.74 7.30 6.67
N GLN A 120 -23.90 6.65 6.60
CA GLN A 120 -24.48 5.83 7.68
C GLN A 120 -23.79 4.46 7.88
N ALA A 121 -23.21 3.84 6.84
CA ALA A 121 -22.56 2.54 6.94
C ALA A 121 -21.14 2.63 7.53
N GLY A 122 -20.40 3.71 7.22
CA GLY A 122 -19.11 4.00 7.84
C GLY A 122 -19.24 4.28 9.35
N ALA A 123 -20.22 5.08 9.74
CA ALA A 123 -20.50 5.37 11.14
C ALA A 123 -20.92 4.12 11.95
N ALA A 124 -21.63 3.17 11.32
CA ALA A 124 -22.00 1.91 11.97
C ALA A 124 -20.81 0.94 12.12
N ALA A 125 -19.89 0.92 11.15
CA ALA A 125 -18.66 0.12 11.21
C ALA A 125 -17.68 0.69 12.25
N ASP A 126 -17.51 2.01 12.30
CA ASP A 126 -16.67 2.68 13.31
C ASP A 126 -17.24 2.50 14.71
N ALA A 127 -18.59 2.54 14.87
CA ALA A 127 -19.26 2.21 16.12
C ALA A 127 -19.05 0.74 16.54
N GLN A 128 -19.09 -0.22 15.60
CA GLN A 128 -18.78 -1.62 15.90
C GLN A 128 -17.32 -1.85 16.27
N VAL A 129 -16.37 -1.15 15.65
CA VAL A 129 -14.95 -1.23 16.01
C VAL A 129 -14.71 -0.62 17.39
N ALA A 130 -15.37 0.49 17.71
CA ALA A 130 -15.34 1.08 19.06
C ALA A 130 -15.95 0.15 20.12
N ASP A 131 -17.09 -0.48 19.82
CA ASP A 131 -17.76 -1.45 20.70
C ASP A 131 -16.93 -2.72 20.91
N ASN A 132 -16.30 -3.24 19.85
CA ASN A 132 -15.38 -4.38 19.94
C ASN A 132 -14.12 -4.05 20.74
N LYS A 133 -13.60 -2.82 20.61
CA LYS A 133 -12.44 -2.35 21.40
C LYS A 133 -12.80 -2.16 22.87
N ALA A 134 -14.01 -1.68 23.16
CA ALA A 134 -14.54 -1.58 24.53
C ALA A 134 -14.74 -2.95 25.19
N LYS A 135 -15.27 -3.93 24.44
CA LYS A 135 -15.38 -5.33 24.90
C LYS A 135 -14.02 -6.02 25.08
N ALA A 136 -13.04 -5.70 24.23
CA ALA A 136 -11.67 -6.20 24.41
C ALA A 136 -11.00 -5.61 25.66
N SER A 137 -11.23 -4.32 25.99
CA SER A 137 -10.66 -3.72 27.20
C SER A 137 -11.34 -4.17 28.50
N SER A 138 -12.60 -4.65 28.45
CA SER A 138 -13.28 -5.23 29.62
C SER A 138 -12.84 -6.66 29.97
N THR A 139 -11.99 -7.28 29.15
CA THR A 139 -11.53 -8.67 29.34
C THR A 139 -10.10 -8.74 29.91
N SER A 140 -9.64 -7.71 30.63
CA SER A 140 -8.43 -7.83 31.45
C SER A 140 -8.72 -8.78 32.63
N LEU A 141 -8.24 -10.01 32.50
CA LEU A 141 -8.24 -11.03 33.55
C LEU A 141 -7.70 -10.44 34.87
N SER A 142 -8.54 -10.44 35.90
CA SER A 142 -8.10 -10.25 37.28
C SER A 142 -7.14 -11.40 37.64
N PRO A 143 -5.89 -11.14 38.04
CA PRO A 143 -5.00 -12.19 38.49
C PRO A 143 -5.56 -12.76 39.80
N SER A 144 -5.88 -14.06 39.79
CA SER A 144 -6.19 -14.86 40.99
C SER A 144 -4.92 -15.51 41.52
#